data_AF-A0A6B1EZ52-F1
#
_entry.id   AF-A0A6B1EZ52-F1
#
_cell.length_a   1.000
_cell.length_b   1.000
_cell.length_c   1.000
_cell.angle_alpha   90.00
_cell.angle_beta   90.00
_cell.angle_gamma   90.00
#
_symmetry.space_group_name_H-M   'P 1'
#
loop_
_entity.id
_entity.type
_entity.pdbx_description
1 polymer ?
#
loop_
_entity_poly.entity_id
_entity_poly.type
_entity_poly.pdbx_seq_one_letter_code
_entity_poly.pdbx_strand_id
1 'polypeptide(L)'
;MGVLSALSSVTVLWGIVNAVLIILVHIAFAIAVYRDAIRLDRVRTLIIAGPGIWSIATLVGGVVTAAIYWAMHHSRLNPDIPMASTETEEGSA
;
A
#
# COMPACT_ATOMS: atom_id res chain seq x y z
N MET A 1 4.26 47.31 5.10
CA MET A 1 4.83 46.11 5.77
C MET A 1 3.80 45.00 6.04
N GLY A 2 2.48 45.25 6.16
CA GLY A 2 1.52 44.21 6.59
C GLY A 2 1.06 43.16 5.55
N VAL A 3 1.11 43.46 4.24
CA VAL A 3 0.63 42.53 3.20
C VAL A 3 1.61 41.36 3.00
N LEU A 4 2.92 41.64 3.03
CA LEU A 4 3.95 40.61 2.91
C LEU A 4 3.94 39.64 4.10
N SER A 5 3.69 40.13 5.32
CA SER A 5 3.54 39.27 6.50
C SER A 5 2.28 38.43 6.44
N ALA A 6 1.14 38.99 6.00
CA ALA A 6 -0.11 38.24 5.85
C ALA A 6 0.02 37.11 4.81
N LEU A 7 0.67 37.38 3.67
CA LEU A 7 0.94 36.37 2.65
C LEU A 7 1.83 35.24 3.19
N SER A 8 2.84 35.56 4.00
CA SER A 8 3.71 34.55 4.63
C SER A 8 2.97 33.67 5.65
N SER A 9 2.00 34.23 6.38
CA SER A 9 1.19 33.45 7.33
C SER A 9 0.27 32.48 6.59
N VAL A 10 -0.32 32.89 5.47
CA VAL A 10 -1.18 32.03 4.65
C VAL A 10 -0.39 30.90 4.02
N THR A 11 0.81 31.15 3.49
CA THR A 11 1.63 30.10 2.89
C THR A 11 2.10 29.08 3.92
N VAL A 12 2.44 29.51 5.14
CA VAL A 12 2.79 28.60 6.25
C VAL A 12 1.59 27.75 6.68
N LEU A 13 0.42 28.36 6.88
CA LEU A 13 -0.81 27.62 7.22
C LEU A 13 -1.15 26.58 6.15
N TRP A 14 -1.07 26.95 4.88
CA TRP A 14 -1.28 26.02 3.76
C TRP A 14 -0.26 24.88 3.76
N GLY A 15 1.02 25.20 3.99
CA GLY A 15 2.10 24.19 4.10
C GLY A 15 1.86 23.20 5.23
N ILE A 16 1.41 23.68 6.41
CA ILE A 16 1.09 22.82 7.56
C ILE A 16 -0.09 21.89 7.23
N VAL A 17 -1.17 22.40 6.62
CA VAL A 17 -2.32 21.58 6.23
C VAL A 17 -1.88 20.48 5.26
N ASN A 18 -1.08 20.82 4.25
CA ASN A 18 -0.58 19.83 3.28
C ASN A 18 0.31 18.78 3.96
N ALA A 19 1.22 19.20 4.84
CA ALA A 19 2.08 18.29 5.60
C ALA A 19 1.25 17.31 6.46
N VAL A 20 0.21 17.80 7.14
CA VAL A 20 -0.70 16.95 7.92
C VAL A 20 -1.43 15.94 7.02
N LEU A 21 -1.96 16.38 5.88
CA LEU A 21 -2.62 15.47 4.94
C LEU A 21 -1.68 14.37 4.44
N ILE A 22 -0.46 14.74 4.07
CA ILE A 22 0.58 13.79 3.64
C ILE A 22 0.86 12.78 4.76
N ILE A 23 1.09 13.23 6.00
CA ILE A 23 1.35 12.36 7.14
C ILE A 23 0.18 11.40 7.38
N LEU A 24 -1.07 11.87 7.32
CA LEU A 24 -2.25 11.03 7.47
C LEU A 24 -2.33 9.94 6.40
N VAL A 25 -2.03 10.29 5.13
CA VAL A 25 -1.97 9.31 4.03
C VAL A 25 -0.89 8.26 4.29
N HIS A 26 0.29 8.67 4.78
CA HIS A 26 1.39 7.76 5.11
C HIS A 26 1.00 6.79 6.23
N ILE A 27 0.34 7.29 7.28
CA ILE A 27 -0.15 6.46 8.40
C ILE A 27 -1.20 5.47 7.90
N ALA A 28 -2.16 5.91 7.09
CA ALA A 28 -3.19 5.03 6.53
C ALA A 28 -2.57 3.90 5.69
N PHE A 29 -1.58 4.23 4.85
CA PHE A 29 -0.84 3.23 4.07
C PHE A 29 -0.01 2.29 4.94
N ALA A 30 0.67 2.80 5.97
CA ALA A 30 1.44 1.98 6.90
C ALA A 30 0.53 0.97 7.64
N ILE A 31 -0.66 1.39 8.07
CA ILE A 31 -1.65 0.50 8.70
C ILE A 31 -2.14 -0.55 7.70
N ALA A 32 -2.43 -0.16 6.46
CA ALA A 32 -2.87 -1.08 5.42
C ALA A 32 -1.80 -2.15 5.14
N VAL A 33 -0.55 -1.73 4.92
CA VAL A 33 0.60 -2.62 4.71
C VAL A 33 0.83 -3.52 5.92
N TYR A 34 0.73 -3.02 7.15
CA TYR A 34 0.89 -3.82 8.35
C TYR A 34 -0.17 -4.93 8.47
N ARG A 35 -1.44 -4.58 8.24
CA ARG A 35 -2.55 -5.54 8.30
C ARG A 35 -2.43 -6.60 7.21
N ASP A 36 -2.04 -6.19 6.01
CA ASP A 36 -1.84 -7.08 4.88
C ASP A 36 -0.64 -8.01 5.11
N ALA A 37 0.48 -7.45 5.58
CA ALA A 37 1.67 -8.21 5.95
C ALA A 37 1.39 -9.23 7.05
N ILE A 38 0.63 -8.91 8.11
CA ILE A 38 0.27 -9.91 9.13
C ILE A 38 -0.56 -11.05 8.53
N ARG A 39 -1.50 -10.73 7.63
CA ARG A 39 -2.29 -11.77 6.96
C ARG A 39 -1.40 -12.64 6.09
N LEU A 40 -0.46 -12.03 5.37
CA LEU A 40 0.46 -12.73 4.50
C LEU A 40 1.44 -13.60 5.29
N ASP A 41 1.99 -13.12 6.40
CA ASP A 41 2.93 -13.83 7.29
C ASP A 41 2.40 -15.18 7.77
N ARG A 42 1.08 -15.25 8.03
CA ARG A 42 0.41 -16.48 8.46
C ARG A 42 0.31 -17.54 7.35
N VAL A 43 0.40 -17.14 6.09
CA VAL A 43 0.18 -18.01 4.91
C VAL A 43 1.50 -18.24 4.15
N ARG A 44 2.40 -17.27 4.15
CA ARG A 44 3.71 -17.27 3.50
C ARG A 44 4.68 -16.41 4.30
N THR A 45 5.91 -16.87 4.46
CA THR A 45 6.99 -16.06 5.04
C THR A 45 7.21 -14.79 4.23
N LEU A 46 7.17 -13.63 4.89
CA LEU A 46 7.54 -12.37 4.23
C LEU A 46 9.01 -12.41 3.81
N ILE A 47 9.26 -11.96 2.58
CA ILE A 47 10.61 -11.84 2.06
C ILE A 47 11.20 -10.54 2.61
N ILE A 48 12.47 -10.57 3.05
CA ILE A 48 13.29 -9.44 3.52
C ILE A 48 12.99 -8.96 4.95
N ALA A 49 11.72 -8.73 5.31
CA ALA A 49 11.39 -8.13 6.61
C ALA A 49 9.98 -8.48 7.09
N GLY A 50 9.79 -8.57 8.41
CA GLY A 50 8.49 -8.87 9.02
C GLY A 50 7.49 -7.69 8.93
N PRO A 51 6.23 -7.91 9.35
CA PRO A 51 5.14 -6.92 9.19
C PRO A 51 5.44 -5.56 9.82
N GLY A 52 6.08 -5.54 11.00
CA GLY A 52 6.44 -4.31 11.69
C GLY A 52 7.46 -3.46 10.93
N ILE A 53 8.45 -4.09 10.29
CA ILE A 53 9.50 -3.37 9.56
C ILE A 53 8.93 -2.74 8.27
N TRP A 54 8.04 -3.45 7.56
CA TRP A 54 7.36 -2.90 6.38
C TRP A 54 6.45 -1.71 6.72
N SER A 55 5.79 -1.75 7.88
CA SER A 55 5.00 -0.61 8.38
C SER A 55 5.87 0.61 8.66
N ILE A 56 6.99 0.42 9.38
CA ILE A 56 7.94 1.50 9.67
C ILE A 56 8.56 2.06 8.39
N ALA A 57 8.95 1.19 7.46
CA ALA A 57 9.49 1.59 6.17
C ALA A 57 8.48 2.39 5.33
N THR A 58 7.18 2.10 5.46
CA THR A 58 6.09 2.89 4.84
C THR A 58 5.89 4.22 5.53
N LEU A 59 6.12 4.31 6.84
CA LEU A 59 6.07 5.57 7.57
C LEU A 59 7.22 6.51 7.14
N VAL A 60 8.40 5.96 6.87
CA VAL A 60 9.60 6.71 6.49
C VAL A 60 9.66 7.03 4.99
N GLY A 61 9.40 6.03 4.13
CA GLY A 61 9.48 6.17 2.67
C GLY A 61 8.14 6.42 1.98
N GLY A 62 7.04 6.34 2.72
CA GLY A 62 5.73 6.74 2.25
C GLY A 62 5.08 5.80 1.25
N VAL A 63 4.23 6.40 0.41
CA VAL A 63 3.44 5.70 -0.61
C VAL A 63 4.33 4.90 -1.57
N VAL A 64 5.56 5.36 -1.84
CA VAL A 64 6.51 4.65 -2.71
C VAL A 64 6.91 3.30 -2.09
N THR A 65 7.21 3.27 -0.79
CA THR A 65 7.50 2.00 -0.09
C THR A 65 6.30 1.07 -0.10
N ALA A 66 5.09 1.60 0.07
CA ALA A 66 3.87 0.79 -0.01
C ALA A 66 3.66 0.21 -1.42
N ALA A 67 3.95 0.98 -2.47
CA ALA A 67 3.88 0.50 -3.85
C ALA A 67 4.92 -0.60 -4.13
N ILE A 68 6.13 -0.48 -3.59
CA ILE A 68 7.18 -1.52 -3.68
C ILE A 68 6.74 -2.78 -2.94
N TYR A 69 6.22 -2.66 -1.72
CA TYR A 69 5.66 -3.79 -0.96
C TYR A 69 4.61 -4.53 -1.79
N TRP A 70 3.69 -3.79 -2.38
CA TRP A 70 2.60 -4.32 -3.19
C TRP A 70 3.12 -4.97 -4.49
N ALA A 71 4.08 -4.36 -5.17
CA ALA A 71 4.73 -4.93 -6.34
C ALA A 71 5.43 -6.26 -6.01
N MET A 72 6.13 -6.34 -4.87
CA MET A 72 6.85 -7.55 -4.47
C MET A 72 5.94 -8.71 -4.04
N HIS A 73 4.82 -8.42 -3.37
CA HIS A 73 3.99 -9.45 -2.72
C HIS A 73 2.67 -9.73 -3.44
N HIS A 74 2.12 -8.75 -4.16
CA HIS A 74 0.80 -8.80 -4.79
C HIS A 74 0.82 -8.71 -6.32
N SER A 75 1.95 -8.39 -6.97
CA SER A 75 2.08 -8.62 -8.42
C SER A 75 2.24 -10.12 -8.69
N ARG A 76 1.14 -10.85 -8.56
CA ARG A 76 0.88 -11.96 -9.45
C ARG A 76 0.26 -11.36 -10.70
N LEU A 77 1.05 -11.24 -11.77
CA LEU A 77 0.51 -11.25 -13.12
C LEU A 77 -0.33 -12.54 -13.21
N ASN A 78 -1.63 -12.44 -12.96
CA ASN A 78 -2.59 -13.53 -13.01
C ASN A 78 -2.67 -14.02 -14.46
N PRO A 79 -2.60 -15.34 -14.70
CA PRO A 79 -3.86 -16.04 -14.94
C PRO A 79 -3.81 -17.50 -14.46
N ASP A 80 -4.38 -17.79 -13.31
CA ASP A 80 -4.96 -19.14 -13.13
C ASP A 80 -6.32 -19.10 -13.83
N ILE A 81 -6.32 -19.11 -15.17
CA ILE A 81 -7.51 -19.48 -15.94
C ILE A 81 -7.74 -20.95 -15.60
N PRO A 82 -8.81 -21.31 -14.88
CA PRO A 82 -9.22 -22.70 -14.82
C PRO A 82 -9.63 -23.02 -16.25
N MET A 83 -8.75 -23.70 -16.99
CA MET A 83 -9.13 -24.29 -18.26
C MET A 83 -10.23 -25.26 -17.88
N ALA A 84 -11.47 -24.83 -18.12
CA ALA A 84 -12.64 -25.67 -18.05
C ALA A 84 -12.30 -26.88 -18.91
N SER A 85 -12.01 -28.01 -18.25
CA SER A 85 -11.88 -29.29 -18.90
C SER A 85 -13.22 -29.52 -19.58
N THR A 86 -13.21 -29.35 -20.89
CA THR A 86 -14.17 -29.91 -21.80
C THR A 86 -14.15 -31.43 -21.63
N GLU A 87 -14.86 -31.91 -20.62
CA GLU A 87 -15.48 -33.24 -20.62
C GLU A 87 -16.98 -32.95 -20.67
N THR A 88 -17.47 -32.41 -21.80
CA THR A 88 -18.21 -33.22 -22.77
C THR A 88 -18.90 -34.40 -22.10
N GLU A 89 -20.13 -34.13 -21.67
CA GLU A 89 -21.25 -35.04 -21.81
C GLU A 89 -21.12 -35.82 -23.14
N GLU A 90 -20.64 -37.06 -23.12
CA GLU A 90 -20.96 -38.05 -24.15
C GLU A 90 -20.55 -39.45 -23.66
N GLY A 91 -21.53 -40.33 -23.38
CA GLY A 91 -21.26 -41.75 -23.19
C GLY A 91 -21.96 -42.48 -22.04
N SER A 92 -23.11 -41.97 -21.56
CA SER A 92 -24.14 -42.83 -20.95
C SER A 92 -25.04 -43.37 -22.06
N ALA A 93 -24.95 -44.68 -22.36
CA ALA A 93 -26.08 -45.54 -22.77
C ALA A 93 -25.58 -46.95 -23.10
#